data_AF-A0A935HIF7-F1
#
_entry.id   AF-A0A935HIF7-F1
#
_cell.length_a   1.000
_cell.length_b   1.000
_cell.length_c   1.000
_cell.angle_alpha   90.00
_cell.angle_beta   90.00
_cell.angle_gamma   90.00
#
_symmetry.space_group_name_H-M   'P 1'
#
loop_
_entity.id
_entity.type
_entity.pdbx_description
1 polymer ?
#
loop_
_entity_poly.entity_id
_entity_poly.type
_entity_poly.pdbx_seq_one_letter_code
_entity_poly.pdbx_strand_id
1 'polypeptide(L)'
;MGNIYQIKNNFYPFRLEEIKNWEIKDSDFKLQIVNDQNRFVADWLSKNDLSDEAKQVIKKAEIVYKLFYANLNLMATHKWKIEVWDAGWYQIRRCLTEHNIATDELKELSKANEQLANKILPQIEEYGFLDKDEIYDGVT
;
A
#
# COMPACT_ATOMS: atom_id res chain seq x y z
N MET A 1 -0.43 14.27 32.76
CA MET A 1 0.24 14.43 31.45
C MET A 1 0.11 13.12 30.70
N GLY A 2 -0.23 13.15 29.41
CA GLY A 2 -0.37 11.94 28.58
C GLY A 2 0.88 11.69 27.75
N ASN A 3 1.20 10.42 27.48
CA ASN A 3 2.26 10.04 26.55
C ASN A 3 1.68 9.97 25.12
N ILE A 4 2.45 10.43 24.14
CA ILE A 4 2.13 10.27 22.72
C ILE A 4 2.88 9.05 22.21
N TYR A 5 2.17 8.10 21.60
CA TYR A 5 2.73 6.91 20.98
C TYR A 5 2.55 6.98 19.47
N GLN A 6 3.64 6.77 18.73
CA GLN A 6 3.58 6.63 17.28
C GLN A 6 3.28 5.16 16.94
N ILE A 7 2.14 4.90 16.30
CA ILE A 7 1.78 3.56 15.83
C ILE A 7 2.46 3.31 14.49
N LYS A 8 3.29 2.27 14.42
CA LYS A 8 3.91 1.82 13.17
C LYS A 8 2.88 1.13 12.28
N ASN A 9 2.88 1.46 11.00
CA ASN A 9 2.03 0.79 10.02
C ASN A 9 2.67 -0.54 9.60
N ASN A 10 2.30 -1.61 10.28
CA ASN A 10 2.80 -2.96 9.99
C ASN A 10 2.33 -3.54 8.65
N PHE A 11 1.40 -2.87 7.95
CA PHE A 11 0.88 -3.27 6.63
C PHE A 11 1.62 -2.63 5.45
N TYR A 12 2.65 -1.83 5.70
CA TYR A 12 3.48 -1.32 4.61
C TYR A 12 4.19 -2.49 3.88
N PRO A 13 4.09 -2.60 2.55
CA PRO A 13 4.38 -3.86 1.85
C PRO A 13 5.81 -4.02 1.32
N PHE A 14 6.66 -2.99 1.38
CA PHE A 14 8.03 -3.05 0.84
C PHE A 14 9.08 -3.04 1.92
N ARG A 15 10.16 -3.78 1.72
CA ARG A 15 11.28 -3.85 2.66
C ARG A 15 12.16 -2.62 2.55
N LEU A 16 12.78 -2.22 3.65
CA LEU A 16 13.70 -1.09 3.71
C LEU A 16 14.88 -1.27 2.74
N GLU A 17 15.35 -2.49 2.52
CA GLU A 17 16.41 -2.78 1.55
C GLU A 17 16.00 -2.40 0.11
N GLU A 18 14.72 -2.48 -0.22
CA GLU A 18 14.17 -2.08 -1.53
C GLU A 18 14.02 -0.56 -1.58
N ILE A 19 13.37 0.02 -0.56
CA ILE A 19 13.06 1.45 -0.48
C ILE A 19 14.33 2.31 -0.47
N LYS A 20 15.41 1.83 0.17
CA LYS A 20 16.72 2.52 0.20
C LYS A 20 17.30 2.76 -1.20
N ASN A 21 16.89 1.98 -2.20
CA ASN A 21 17.33 2.12 -3.59
C ASN A 21 16.39 3.01 -4.42
N TRP A 22 15.32 3.55 -3.85
CA TRP A 22 14.37 4.40 -4.55
C TRP A 22 14.83 5.87 -4.53
N GLU A 23 14.30 6.65 -5.48
CA GLU A 23 14.46 8.09 -5.45
C GLU A 23 13.57 8.70 -4.36
N ILE A 24 14.18 9.18 -3.28
CA ILE A 24 13.49 9.85 -2.17
C ILE A 24 14.08 11.25 -2.03
N LYS A 25 13.28 12.29 -2.33
CA LYS A 25 13.79 13.67 -2.28
C LYS A 25 13.82 14.26 -0.87
N ASP A 26 12.96 13.76 0.00
CA ASP A 26 12.85 14.21 1.38
C ASP A 26 13.95 13.57 2.27
N SER A 27 14.78 14.41 2.89
CA SER A 27 15.89 13.97 3.74
C SER A 27 15.44 13.35 5.05
N ASP A 28 14.32 13.80 5.61
CA ASP A 28 13.81 13.30 6.88
C ASP A 28 13.28 11.88 6.69
N PHE A 29 12.55 11.64 5.61
CA PHE A 29 12.11 10.29 5.22
C PHE A 29 13.30 9.35 5.00
N LYS A 30 14.34 9.81 4.30
CA LYS A 30 15.59 9.03 4.13
C LYS A 30 16.21 8.65 5.48
N LEU A 31 16.31 9.60 6.41
CA LEU A 31 16.88 9.36 7.73
C LEU A 31 16.04 8.35 8.54
N GLN A 32 14.71 8.44 8.48
CA GLN A 32 13.83 7.48 9.14
C GLN A 32 14.04 6.07 8.58
N ILE A 33 14.08 5.91 7.25
CA ILE A 33 14.30 4.62 6.55
C ILE A 33 15.62 3.96 6.94
N VAL A 34 16.69 4.74 7.15
CA VAL A 34 18.00 4.21 7.56
C VAL A 34 17.97 3.66 8.99
N ASN A 35 17.19 4.29 9.87
CA ASN A 35 17.20 4.02 11.31
C ASN A 35 16.05 3.12 11.80
N ASP A 36 15.18 2.66 10.91
CA ASP A 36 14.02 1.82 11.26
C ASP A 36 14.23 0.36 10.83
N GLN A 37 13.19 -0.46 11.00
CA GLN A 37 13.15 -1.87 10.65
C GLN A 37 12.01 -2.17 9.68
N ASN A 38 12.11 -3.30 8.96
CA ASN A 38 11.04 -3.78 8.08
C ASN A 38 9.70 -3.89 8.82
N ARG A 39 8.61 -3.66 8.08
CA ARG A 39 7.25 -3.86 8.58
C ARG A 39 6.84 -5.31 8.41
N PHE A 40 5.96 -5.78 9.29
CA PHE A 40 5.55 -7.18 9.35
C PHE A 40 5.11 -7.73 7.99
N VAL A 41 4.25 -7.00 7.26
CA VAL A 41 3.74 -7.46 5.96
C VAL A 41 4.86 -7.54 4.91
N ALA A 42 5.81 -6.59 4.89
CA ALA A 42 6.94 -6.66 3.97
C ALA A 42 7.79 -7.93 4.18
N ASP A 43 8.09 -8.27 5.44
CA ASP A 43 8.82 -9.50 5.76
C ASP A 43 7.98 -10.75 5.45
N TRP A 44 6.68 -10.72 5.72
CA TRP A 44 5.77 -11.82 5.41
C TRP A 44 5.69 -12.06 3.90
N LEU A 45 5.49 -11.03 3.09
CA LEU A 45 5.45 -11.12 1.63
C LEU A 45 6.74 -11.71 1.06
N SER A 46 7.90 -11.36 1.63
CA SER A 46 9.19 -11.88 1.16
C SER A 46 9.42 -13.38 1.40
N LYS A 47 8.60 -14.01 2.25
CA LYS A 47 8.74 -15.40 2.67
C LYS A 47 7.62 -16.30 2.13
N ASN A 48 6.61 -15.72 1.48
CA ASN A 48 5.44 -16.44 1.01
C ASN A 48 5.33 -16.37 -0.51
N ASP A 49 4.97 -17.50 -1.11
CA ASP A 49 4.66 -17.54 -2.54
C ASP A 49 3.29 -16.93 -2.79
N LEU A 50 3.25 -15.99 -3.73
CA LEU A 50 2.04 -15.30 -4.14
C LEU A 50 1.53 -15.83 -5.48
N SER A 51 0.22 -15.75 -5.69
CA SER A 51 -0.36 -15.98 -7.02
C SER A 51 0.11 -14.90 -8.00
N ASP A 52 0.00 -15.15 -9.30
CA ASP A 52 0.46 -14.21 -10.32
C ASP A 52 -0.28 -12.87 -10.26
N GLU A 53 -1.57 -12.88 -9.96
CA GLU A 53 -2.39 -11.68 -9.77
C GLU A 53 -1.95 -10.88 -8.55
N ALA A 54 -1.64 -11.55 -7.43
CA ALA A 54 -1.11 -10.90 -6.23
C ALA A 54 0.28 -10.30 -6.49
N LYS A 55 1.16 -11.01 -7.19
CA LYS A 55 2.47 -10.48 -7.63
C LYS A 55 2.29 -9.25 -8.52
N GLN A 56 1.30 -9.26 -9.41
CA GLN A 56 1.00 -8.13 -10.28
C GLN A 56 0.53 -6.90 -9.49
N VAL A 57 -0.32 -7.08 -8.46
CA VAL A 57 -0.71 -5.99 -7.55
C VAL A 57 0.51 -5.38 -6.86
N ILE A 58 1.38 -6.20 -6.26
CA ILE A 58 2.59 -5.71 -5.58
C ILE A 58 3.52 -4.97 -6.56
N LYS A 59 3.73 -5.52 -7.76
CA LYS A 59 4.54 -4.88 -8.80
C LYS A 59 4.00 -3.52 -9.24
N LYS A 60 2.68 -3.40 -9.43
CA LYS A 60 2.04 -2.12 -9.79
C LYS A 60 2.07 -1.13 -8.62
N ALA A 61 1.89 -1.62 -7.39
CA ALA A 61 2.02 -0.81 -6.19
C ALA A 61 3.44 -0.25 -6.04
N GLU A 62 4.48 -1.04 -6.32
CA GLU A 62 5.88 -0.58 -6.22
C GLU A 62 6.12 0.66 -7.10
N ILE A 63 5.57 0.67 -8.31
CA ILE A 63 5.66 1.82 -9.23
C ILE A 63 4.99 3.06 -8.63
N VAL A 64 3.78 2.91 -8.11
CA VAL A 64 3.04 4.02 -7.45
C VAL A 64 3.80 4.55 -6.24
N TYR A 65 4.37 3.67 -5.42
CA TYR A 65 5.13 4.07 -4.23
C TYR A 65 6.43 4.78 -4.61
N LYS A 66 7.17 4.30 -5.62
CA LYS A 66 8.34 5.00 -6.16
C LYS A 66 7.99 6.43 -6.60
N LEU A 67 6.88 6.59 -7.33
CA LEU A 67 6.41 7.91 -7.76
C LEU A 67 6.00 8.77 -6.56
N PHE A 68 5.38 8.20 -5.53
CA PHE A 68 5.08 8.91 -4.29
C PHE A 68 6.35 9.47 -3.63
N TYR A 69 7.38 8.64 -3.39
CA TYR A 69 8.63 9.10 -2.75
C TYR A 69 9.42 10.10 -3.61
N ALA A 70 9.44 9.90 -4.93
CA ALA A 70 10.15 10.79 -5.87
C ALA A 70 9.51 12.19 -5.97
N ASN A 71 8.25 12.34 -5.53
CA ASN A 71 7.47 13.56 -5.61
C ASN A 71 7.03 14.11 -4.24
N LEU A 72 7.54 13.59 -3.12
CA LEU A 72 7.17 14.04 -1.76
C LEU A 72 7.22 15.56 -1.60
N ASN A 73 8.25 16.21 -2.15
CA ASN A 73 8.47 17.65 -2.07
C ASN A 73 7.50 18.50 -2.92
N LEU A 74 6.72 17.86 -3.80
CA LEU A 74 5.72 18.50 -4.65
C LEU A 74 4.31 18.40 -4.07
N MET A 75 4.14 17.71 -2.93
CA MET A 75 2.84 17.37 -2.37
C MET A 75 2.65 17.92 -0.95
N ALA A 76 1.41 18.27 -0.62
CA ALA A 76 1.03 18.73 0.72
C ALA A 76 0.79 17.53 1.67
N THR A 77 1.86 16.80 1.98
CA THR A 77 1.85 15.56 2.80
C THR A 77 1.24 15.74 4.19
N HIS A 78 1.45 16.90 4.82
CA HIS A 78 0.91 17.25 6.13
C HIS A 78 -0.62 17.22 6.21
N LYS A 79 -1.32 17.53 5.10
CA LYS A 79 -2.79 17.47 5.01
C LYS A 79 -3.31 16.06 5.23
N TRP A 80 -2.53 15.06 4.81
CA TRP A 80 -2.84 13.64 4.92
C TRP A 80 -2.16 12.96 6.12
N LYS A 81 -1.56 13.74 7.02
CA LYS A 81 -0.81 13.25 8.19
C LYS A 81 0.31 12.27 7.81
N ILE A 82 0.95 12.53 6.67
CA ILE A 82 2.09 11.75 6.20
C ILE A 82 3.36 12.41 6.73
N GLU A 83 3.74 12.01 7.93
CA GLU A 83 4.92 12.51 8.65
C GLU A 83 6.01 11.43 8.79
N VAL A 84 5.66 10.18 8.44
CA VAL A 84 6.54 9.01 8.56
C VAL A 84 6.60 8.22 7.26
N TRP A 85 7.70 7.50 7.07
CA TRP A 85 7.98 6.77 5.83
C TRP A 85 6.98 5.65 5.54
N ASP A 86 6.43 4.99 6.55
CA ASP A 86 5.52 3.85 6.41
C ASP A 86 4.05 4.26 6.21
N ALA A 87 3.81 5.36 5.49
CA ALA A 87 2.49 5.89 5.23
C ALA A 87 1.51 4.83 4.69
N GLY A 88 0.26 4.89 5.15
CA GLY A 88 -0.78 3.97 4.74
C GLY A 88 -1.21 4.17 3.29
N TRP A 89 -1.64 3.10 2.62
CA TRP A 89 -2.08 3.14 1.23
C TRP A 89 -3.13 4.22 0.95
N TYR A 90 -4.12 4.37 1.84
CA TYR A 90 -5.13 5.43 1.72
C TYR A 90 -4.50 6.83 1.67
N GLN A 91 -3.54 7.11 2.56
CA GLN A 91 -2.87 8.40 2.64
C GLN A 91 -2.08 8.68 1.36
N ILE A 92 -1.29 7.69 0.90
CA ILE A 92 -0.51 7.77 -0.35
C ILE A 92 -1.43 8.04 -1.54
N ARG A 93 -2.48 7.21 -1.72
CA ARG A 93 -3.42 7.32 -2.84
C ARG A 93 -4.10 8.68 -2.87
N ARG A 94 -4.59 9.16 -1.72
CA ARG A 94 -5.26 10.46 -1.62
C ARG A 94 -4.32 11.61 -1.93
N CYS A 95 -3.10 11.57 -1.40
CA CYS A 95 -2.09 12.60 -1.64
C CYS A 95 -1.74 12.70 -3.13
N LEU A 96 -1.44 11.57 -3.78
CA LEU A 96 -1.18 11.51 -5.22
C LEU A 96 -2.35 12.04 -6.06
N THR A 97 -3.58 11.60 -5.74
CA THR A 97 -4.80 11.99 -6.47
C THR A 97 -5.04 13.50 -6.40
N GLU A 98 -4.88 14.12 -5.24
CA GLU A 98 -5.10 15.58 -5.10
C GLU A 98 -4.10 16.42 -5.89
N HIS A 99 -2.91 15.88 -6.14
CA HIS A 99 -1.86 16.55 -6.91
C HIS A 99 -1.79 16.11 -8.38
N ASN A 100 -2.73 15.25 -8.83
CA ASN A 100 -2.76 14.67 -10.18
C ASN A 100 -1.44 13.96 -10.57
N ILE A 101 -0.76 13.35 -9.59
CA ILE A 101 0.48 12.60 -9.78
C ILE A 101 0.14 11.10 -9.86
N ALA A 102 0.86 10.38 -10.73
CA ALA A 102 0.73 8.93 -10.90
C ALA A 102 -0.68 8.45 -11.31
N THR A 103 -1.46 9.31 -11.99
CA THR A 103 -2.88 9.05 -12.30
C THR A 103 -3.09 7.76 -13.08
N ASP A 104 -2.22 7.46 -14.06
CA ASP A 104 -2.37 6.26 -14.87
C ASP A 104 -1.86 5.02 -14.12
N GLU A 105 -0.79 5.14 -13.35
CA GLU A 105 -0.28 4.07 -12.49
C GLU A 105 -1.29 3.68 -11.39
N LEU A 106 -2.02 4.65 -10.85
CA LEU A 106 -3.12 4.41 -9.92
C LEU A 106 -4.26 3.62 -10.58
N LYS A 107 -4.63 3.94 -11.84
CA LYS A 107 -5.62 3.17 -12.60
C LYS A 107 -5.13 1.75 -12.88
N GLU A 108 -3.88 1.60 -13.28
CA GLU A 108 -3.28 0.28 -13.55
C GLU A 108 -3.19 -0.59 -12.29
N LEU A 109 -2.90 0.01 -11.13
CA LEU A 109 -2.98 -0.69 -9.85
C LEU A 109 -4.42 -1.08 -9.49
N SER A 110 -5.40 -0.20 -9.75
CA SER A 110 -6.82 -0.52 -9.53
C SER A 110 -7.25 -1.73 -10.34
N LYS A 111 -6.91 -1.77 -11.63
CA LYS A 111 -7.21 -2.92 -12.51
C LYS A 111 -6.57 -4.21 -12.01
N ALA A 112 -5.31 -4.17 -11.59
CA ALA A 112 -4.64 -5.34 -11.02
C ALA A 112 -5.32 -5.81 -9.73
N ASN A 113 -5.75 -4.87 -8.88
CA ASN A 113 -6.46 -5.18 -7.65
C ASN A 113 -7.85 -5.79 -7.92
N GLU A 114 -8.58 -5.30 -8.93
CA GLU A 114 -9.85 -5.88 -9.38
C GLU A 114 -9.67 -7.31 -9.91
N GLN A 115 -8.60 -7.59 -10.66
CA GLN A 115 -8.27 -8.95 -11.10
C GLN A 115 -8.02 -9.89 -9.92
N LEU A 116 -7.25 -9.44 -8.92
CA LEU A 116 -7.02 -10.22 -7.70
C LEU A 116 -8.34 -10.43 -6.93
N ALA A 117 -9.17 -9.40 -6.81
CA ALA A 117 -10.47 -9.49 -6.15
C ALA A 117 -11.38 -10.52 -6.84
N ASN A 118 -11.50 -10.47 -8.16
CA ASN A 118 -12.30 -11.44 -8.94
C ASN A 118 -11.85 -12.90 -8.74
N LYS A 119 -10.57 -13.12 -8.45
CA LYS A 119 -10.03 -14.43 -8.12
C LYS A 119 -10.36 -14.86 -6.68
N ILE A 120 -10.30 -13.95 -5.72
CA ILE A 120 -10.51 -14.23 -4.30
C ILE A 120 -12.00 -14.36 -3.99
N LEU A 121 -12.85 -13.50 -4.55
CA LEU A 121 -14.29 -13.41 -4.25
C LEU A 121 -15.00 -14.77 -4.25
N PRO A 122 -14.84 -15.66 -5.24
CA PRO A 122 -15.50 -16.97 -5.23
C PRO A 122 -15.03 -17.91 -4.11
N GLN A 123 -13.85 -17.66 -3.54
CA GLN A 123 -13.26 -18.49 -2.48
C GLN A 123 -13.61 -17.98 -1.08
N ILE A 124 -14.20 -16.78 -0.96
CA ILE A 124 -14.54 -16.16 0.34
C ILE A 124 -15.55 -17.03 1.10
N GLU A 125 -16.53 -17.60 0.40
CA GLU A 125 -17.47 -18.57 0.97
C GLU A 125 -16.77 -19.86 1.40
N GLU A 126 -15.89 -20.41 0.55
CA GLU A 126 -15.16 -21.66 0.84
C GLU A 126 -14.27 -21.52 2.09
N TYR A 127 -13.66 -20.36 2.28
CA TYR A 127 -12.83 -20.06 3.43
C TYR A 127 -13.61 -19.60 4.67
N GLY A 128 -14.94 -19.55 4.61
CA GLY A 128 -15.81 -19.21 5.76
C GLY A 128 -15.70 -17.75 6.19
N PHE A 129 -15.32 -16.84 5.28
CA PHE A 129 -15.30 -15.41 5.56
C PHE A 129 -16.69 -14.77 5.47
N LEU A 130 -17.61 -15.39 4.72
CA LEU A 130 -19.04 -15.02 4.63
C LEU A 130 -19.88 -16.30 4.66
N ASP A 131 -20.99 -16.28 5.39
CA ASP A 131 -21.96 -17.36 5.39
C ASP A 131 -22.77 -17.36 4.08
N LYS A 132 -23.12 -18.56 3.59
CA LYS A 132 -23.89 -18.75 2.35
C LYS A 132 -25.22 -17.99 2.33
N ASP A 133 -25.78 -17.74 3.51
CA ASP A 133 -27.08 -17.11 3.70
C ASP A 133 -27.02 -15.57 3.75
N GLU A 134 -25.83 -14.94 3.72
CA GLU A 134 -25.71 -13.47 3.58
C GLU A 134 -25.61 -13.01 2.11
N ILE A 135 -25.58 -13.94 1.15
CA ILE A 135 -25.74 -13.65 -0.28
C ILE A 135 -27.23 -13.64 -0.61
N TYR A 136 -27.97 -12.72 -0.01
CA TYR A 136 -29.39 -12.52 -0.31
C TYR A 136 -29.58 -11.75 -1.64
N ASP A 137 -30.26 -12.43 -2.56
CA ASP A 137 -31.37 -11.97 -3.40
C ASP A 137 -31.23 -10.68 -4.23
N GLY A 138 -31.01 -10.90 -5.53
CA GLY A 138 -31.26 -9.96 -6.63
C GLY A 138 -30.27 -10.22 -7.76
N VAL A 139 -30.61 -10.86 -8.88
CA VAL A 139 -31.61 -10.40 -9.86
C VAL A 139 -32.19 -11.61 -10.62
N THR A 140 -33.49 -11.84 -10.49
CA THR A 140 -34.35 -12.39 -11.57
C THR A 140 -34.70 -11.30 -12.56
#